data_AF-A0A4V2R1A7-F1
#
_entry.id   AF-A0A4V2R1A7-F1
#
_cell.length_a   1.000
_cell.length_b   1.000
_cell.length_c   1.000
_cell.angle_alpha   90.00
_cell.angle_beta   90.00
_cell.angle_gamma   90.00
#
_symmetry.space_group_name_H-M   'P 1'
#
loop_
_entity.id
_entity.type
_entity.pdbx_description
1 polymer ?
#
loop_
_entity_poly.entity_id
_entity_poly.type
_entity_poly.pdbx_seq_one_letter_code
_entity_poly.pdbx_strand_id
1 'polypeptide(L)'
;MKKLSLISLALCMGCSVYAKDINVQSLVNAQSLNCELPNPMLNFIGDFYANGYDSSQFNPGIQRLKLGKNNYRGIQGYQHYTTAHMEQNDFAVNFEHYGVRVIKISLQRIRGSDTESAAYYFVFAGAPVTVTYQLRKALGSVWNIENSLEQTPQGNTKLTCIYG
;
A
#
# COMPACT_ATOMS: atom_id res chain seq x y z
N MET A 1 -58.40 -15.34 -21.00
CA MET A 1 -56.99 -15.77 -21.01
C MET A 1 -56.28 -15.11 -22.20
N LYS A 2 -55.00 -14.74 -22.03
CA LYS A 2 -54.10 -13.95 -22.92
C LYS A 2 -54.10 -12.44 -22.61
N LYS A 3 -52.96 -11.74 -22.48
CA LYS A 3 -51.52 -12.00 -22.29
C LYS A 3 -50.89 -10.59 -22.23
N LEU A 4 -49.99 -10.32 -21.27
CA LEU A 4 -48.87 -9.36 -21.26
C LEU A 4 -49.14 -7.89 -21.68
N SER A 5 -48.62 -6.86 -21.02
CA SER A 5 -47.20 -6.71 -20.68
C SER A 5 -47.03 -5.54 -19.69
N LEU A 6 -46.48 -5.81 -18.51
CA LEU A 6 -45.79 -4.80 -17.71
C LEU A 6 -44.44 -4.54 -18.37
N ILE A 7 -44.23 -3.32 -18.85
CA ILE A 7 -42.90 -2.85 -19.25
C ILE A 7 -42.23 -2.33 -17.98
N SER A 8 -41.47 -3.19 -17.31
CA SER A 8 -40.52 -2.80 -16.28
C SER A 8 -39.30 -2.19 -16.95
N LEU A 9 -39.23 -0.86 -17.00
CA LEU A 9 -38.03 -0.13 -17.40
C LEU A 9 -36.97 -0.33 -16.31
N ALA A 10 -36.13 -1.36 -16.48
CA ALA A 10 -34.97 -1.57 -15.62
C ALA A 10 -33.96 -0.44 -15.87
N LEU A 11 -33.92 0.52 -14.96
CA LEU A 11 -32.83 1.47 -14.82
C LEU A 11 -31.57 0.65 -14.44
N CYS A 12 -30.80 0.22 -15.42
CA CYS A 12 -29.42 -0.17 -15.20
C CYS A 12 -28.64 1.11 -14.87
N MET A 13 -28.68 1.54 -13.60
CA MET A 13 -27.71 2.47 -13.05
C MET A 13 -26.35 1.78 -13.14
N GLY A 14 -25.67 1.95 -14.27
CA GLY A 14 -24.27 1.61 -14.41
C GLY A 14 -23.50 2.51 -13.44
N CYS A 15 -23.11 1.95 -12.30
CA CYS A 15 -22.07 2.54 -11.46
C CYS A 15 -20.81 2.62 -12.33
N SER A 16 -20.62 3.77 -12.98
CA SER A 16 -19.38 4.13 -13.64
C SER A 16 -18.35 4.25 -12.54
N VAL A 17 -17.60 3.18 -12.28
CA VAL A 17 -16.57 3.25 -11.26
C VAL A 17 -15.40 4.02 -11.86
N TYR A 18 -15.38 5.32 -11.59
CA TYR A 18 -14.36 6.23 -12.10
C TYR A 18 -12.96 5.78 -11.66
N ALA A 19 -12.01 5.86 -12.59
CA ALA A 19 -10.59 5.73 -12.30
C ALA A 19 -10.19 6.76 -11.24
N LYS A 20 -9.62 6.30 -10.12
CA LYS A 20 -9.11 7.20 -9.08
C LYS A 20 -7.64 7.47 -9.31
N ASP A 21 -7.26 8.74 -9.27
CA ASP A 21 -5.87 9.16 -9.13
C ASP A 21 -5.54 9.27 -7.64
N ILE A 22 -4.62 8.44 -7.17
CA ILE A 22 -4.24 8.31 -5.76
C ILE A 22 -2.78 8.73 -5.64
N ASN A 23 -2.47 9.66 -4.75
CA ASN A 23 -1.09 10.00 -4.42
C ASN A 23 -0.57 8.99 -3.39
N VAL A 24 0.57 8.35 -3.62
CA VAL A 24 1.11 7.36 -2.68
C VAL A 24 1.42 7.92 -1.30
N GLN A 25 1.61 9.23 -1.16
CA GLN A 25 1.74 9.87 0.14
C GLN A 25 0.49 9.66 1.01
N SER A 26 -0.71 9.57 0.42
CA SER A 26 -1.95 9.34 1.18
C SER A 26 -2.08 7.91 1.73
N LEU A 27 -1.21 6.99 1.30
CA LEU A 27 -1.13 5.63 1.86
C LEU A 27 -0.44 5.62 3.23
N VAL A 28 0.32 6.68 3.53
CA VAL A 28 1.01 6.88 4.80
C VAL A 28 0.18 7.82 5.65
N ASN A 29 -0.46 7.29 6.67
CA ASN A 29 -1.24 8.02 7.66
C ASN A 29 -1.16 7.33 9.02
N ALA A 30 -1.72 7.97 10.06
CA ALA A 30 -1.72 7.42 11.42
C ALA A 30 -2.21 5.97 11.48
N GLN A 31 -3.32 5.61 10.82
CA GLN A 31 -3.85 4.25 10.84
C GLN A 31 -2.88 3.24 10.22
N SER A 32 -2.35 3.53 9.02
CA SER A 32 -1.39 2.65 8.35
C SER A 32 -0.07 2.50 9.10
N LEU A 33 0.36 3.56 9.80
CA LEU A 33 1.58 3.58 10.60
C LEU A 33 1.40 2.85 11.94
N ASN A 34 0.17 2.81 12.46
CA ASN A 34 -0.24 2.00 13.60
C ASN A 34 -0.78 0.62 13.20
N CYS A 35 -0.60 0.18 11.95
CA CYS A 35 -1.14 -1.08 11.44
C CYS A 35 -2.65 -1.30 11.73
N GLU A 36 -3.42 -0.22 11.91
CA GLU A 36 -4.83 -0.25 12.26
C GLU A 36 -5.70 -0.52 11.03
N LEU A 37 -6.79 -1.28 11.21
CA LEU A 37 -7.77 -1.54 10.17
C LEU A 37 -9.06 -0.75 10.47
N PRO A 38 -9.72 -0.16 9.45
CA PRO A 38 -9.33 -0.08 8.05
C PRO A 38 -8.32 1.05 7.78
N ASN A 39 -7.47 0.89 6.77
CA ASN A 39 -6.58 1.96 6.30
C ASN A 39 -6.42 1.95 4.76
N PRO A 40 -5.99 3.07 4.13
CA PRO A 40 -5.81 3.16 2.68
C PRO A 40 -4.76 2.21 2.09
N MET A 41 -3.80 1.76 2.90
CA MET A 41 -2.78 0.78 2.50
C MET A 41 -3.44 -0.55 2.10
N LEU A 42 -4.50 -0.96 2.80
CA LEU A 42 -5.27 -2.16 2.46
C LEU A 42 -5.94 -2.07 1.08
N ASN A 43 -6.42 -0.89 0.70
CA ASN A 43 -6.99 -0.69 -0.64
C ASN A 43 -5.93 -0.86 -1.71
N PHE A 44 -4.73 -0.31 -1.50
CA PHE A 44 -3.60 -0.52 -2.42
C PHE A 44 -3.18 -1.99 -2.49
N ILE A 45 -3.11 -2.67 -1.36
CA ILE A 45 -2.85 -4.12 -1.28
C ILE A 45 -3.89 -4.91 -2.09
N GLY A 46 -5.17 -4.62 -1.87
CA GLY A 46 -6.28 -5.27 -2.56
C GLY A 46 -6.23 -5.02 -4.07
N ASP A 47 -6.02 -3.76 -4.48
CA ASP A 47 -5.88 -3.39 -5.88
C ASP A 47 -4.66 -4.09 -6.52
N PHE A 48 -3.54 -4.20 -5.81
CA PHE A 48 -2.34 -4.86 -6.30
C PHE A 48 -2.58 -6.36 -6.50
N TYR A 49 -3.11 -7.06 -5.50
CA TYR A 49 -3.31 -8.51 -5.60
C TYR A 49 -4.48 -8.91 -6.52
N ALA A 50 -5.46 -8.03 -6.72
CA ALA A 50 -6.55 -8.27 -7.67
C ALA A 50 -6.13 -8.10 -9.14
N ASN A 51 -5.12 -7.26 -9.41
CA ASN A 51 -4.71 -6.93 -10.78
C ASN A 51 -3.32 -7.47 -11.16
N GLY A 52 -2.53 -7.90 -10.17
CA GLY A 52 -1.13 -8.30 -10.34
C GLY A 52 -0.21 -7.13 -10.70
N TYR A 53 1.07 -7.42 -10.87
CA TYR A 53 2.01 -6.51 -11.49
C TYR A 53 2.37 -6.99 -12.91
N ASP A 54 2.09 -6.13 -13.89
CA ASP A 54 2.67 -6.18 -15.22
C ASP A 54 3.52 -4.92 -15.41
N SER A 55 4.74 -5.08 -15.94
CA SER A 55 5.62 -3.96 -16.30
C SER A 55 4.96 -2.88 -17.16
N SER A 56 3.98 -3.23 -18.01
CA SER A 56 3.21 -2.28 -18.83
C SER A 56 2.38 -1.29 -18.01
N GLN A 57 2.08 -1.62 -16.76
CA GLN A 57 1.31 -0.81 -15.84
C GLN A 57 2.15 0.26 -15.14
N PHE A 58 3.47 0.12 -15.14
CA PHE A 58 4.39 1.06 -14.52
C PHE A 58 5.00 2.01 -15.56
N ASN A 59 4.88 3.31 -15.32
CA ASN A 59 5.53 4.34 -16.11
C ASN A 59 6.42 5.20 -15.19
N PRO A 60 7.76 4.98 -15.20
CA PRO A 60 8.68 5.73 -14.36
C PRO A 60 8.79 7.21 -14.77
N GLY A 61 8.61 7.54 -16.05
CA GLY A 61 8.75 8.91 -16.56
C GLY A 61 7.71 9.88 -16.00
N ILE A 62 6.54 9.37 -15.61
CA ILE A 62 5.49 10.16 -14.93
C ILE A 62 5.22 9.66 -13.49
N GLN A 63 6.10 8.81 -12.97
CA GLN A 63 6.03 8.21 -11.63
C GLN A 63 4.65 7.61 -11.31
N ARG A 64 4.13 6.75 -12.19
CA ARG A 64 2.76 6.21 -12.09
C ARG A 64 2.74 4.68 -12.19
N LEU A 65 2.00 4.04 -11.30
CA LEU A 65 1.58 2.64 -11.39
C LEU A 65 0.07 2.57 -11.61
N LYS A 66 -0.38 1.83 -12.62
CA LYS A 66 -1.80 1.61 -12.89
C LYS A 66 -2.23 0.23 -12.39
N LEU A 67 -3.08 0.17 -11.37
CA LEU A 67 -3.66 -1.08 -10.88
C LEU A 67 -5.15 -1.11 -11.22
N GLY A 68 -5.50 -1.93 -12.21
CA GLY A 68 -6.85 -1.95 -12.78
C GLY A 68 -7.24 -0.59 -13.34
N LYS A 69 -8.25 0.04 -12.72
CA LYS A 69 -8.70 1.40 -13.08
C LYS A 69 -8.00 2.51 -12.28
N ASN A 70 -7.29 2.19 -11.21
CA ASN A 70 -6.69 3.18 -10.32
C ASN A 70 -5.27 3.53 -10.77
N ASN A 71 -4.90 4.80 -10.63
CA ASN A 71 -3.57 5.30 -10.90
C ASN A 71 -2.92 5.73 -9.59
N TYR A 72 -1.82 5.11 -9.22
CA TYR A 72 -1.00 5.49 -8.07
C TYR A 72 0.17 6.36 -8.55
N ARG A 73 0.19 7.63 -8.12
CA ARG A 73 1.19 8.63 -8.51
C ARG A 73 2.25 8.80 -7.41
N GLY A 74 3.49 9.02 -7.80
CA GLY A 74 4.65 9.17 -6.90
C GLY A 74 5.49 7.89 -6.73
N ILE A 75 5.19 6.82 -7.48
CA ILE A 75 6.01 5.60 -7.52
C ILE A 75 7.12 5.81 -8.54
N GLN A 76 8.36 5.82 -8.09
CA GLN A 76 9.55 6.13 -8.88
C GLN A 76 10.21 4.89 -9.47
N GLY A 77 9.98 3.73 -8.86
CA GLY A 77 10.52 2.46 -9.30
C GLY A 77 9.69 1.32 -8.73
N TYR A 78 9.75 0.18 -9.41
CA TYR A 78 9.15 -1.04 -8.94
C TYR A 78 10.14 -2.19 -9.11
N GLN A 79 10.15 -3.11 -8.15
CA GLN A 79 10.89 -4.35 -8.26
C GLN A 79 10.11 -5.51 -7.65
N HIS A 80 10.02 -6.60 -8.40
CA HIS A 80 9.45 -7.86 -7.95
C HIS A 80 10.56 -8.84 -7.58
N TYR A 81 10.36 -9.60 -6.50
CA TYR A 81 11.22 -10.67 -6.07
C TYR A 81 10.38 -11.86 -5.62
N THR A 82 10.79 -13.07 -6.02
CA THR A 82 10.17 -14.31 -5.56
C THR A 82 11.24 -15.30 -5.13
N THR A 83 11.00 -15.97 -4.02
CA THR A 83 11.79 -17.08 -3.47
C THR A 83 10.86 -18.25 -3.16
N ALA A 84 11.41 -19.39 -2.72
CA ALA A 84 10.59 -20.54 -2.31
C ALA A 84 9.64 -20.24 -1.15
N HIS A 85 9.97 -19.26 -0.29
CA HIS A 85 9.24 -18.98 0.95
C HIS A 85 8.60 -17.59 0.99
N MET A 86 8.81 -16.76 -0.04
CA MET A 86 8.39 -15.37 0.00
C MET A 86 8.23 -14.78 -1.41
N GLU A 87 7.21 -13.95 -1.55
CA GLU A 87 6.99 -13.07 -2.68
C GLU A 87 6.97 -11.62 -2.17
N GLN A 88 7.69 -10.73 -2.84
CA GLN A 88 7.81 -9.33 -2.44
C GLN A 88 7.77 -8.39 -3.63
N ASN A 89 7.06 -7.27 -3.41
CA ASN A 89 6.87 -6.21 -4.36
C ASN A 89 7.31 -4.90 -3.72
N ASP A 90 8.41 -4.34 -4.20
CA ASP A 90 9.00 -3.11 -3.69
C ASP A 90 8.63 -1.94 -4.60
N PHE A 91 8.15 -0.85 -4.01
CA PHE A 91 7.83 0.40 -4.67
C PHE A 91 8.77 1.48 -4.12
N ALA A 92 9.69 1.94 -4.96
CA ALA A 92 10.52 3.09 -4.63
C ALA A 92 9.66 4.35 -4.66
N VAL A 93 9.70 5.11 -3.57
CA VAL A 93 8.98 6.38 -3.41
C VAL A 93 9.96 7.39 -2.80
N ASN A 94 9.63 8.68 -2.82
CA ASN A 94 10.45 9.66 -2.13
C ASN A 94 9.59 10.88 -1.77
N PHE A 95 9.12 10.93 -0.53
CA PHE A 95 8.34 12.06 -0.02
C PHE A 95 8.52 12.22 1.49
N GLU A 96 8.36 13.44 1.98
CA GLU A 96 8.31 13.75 3.42
C GLU A 96 6.88 13.61 3.94
N HIS A 97 6.71 12.97 5.09
CA HIS A 97 5.43 12.89 5.80
C HIS A 97 5.68 12.75 7.31
N TYR A 98 4.93 13.47 8.14
CA TYR A 98 5.15 13.47 9.61
C TYR A 98 6.60 13.73 10.06
N GLY A 99 7.36 14.54 9.30
CA GLY A 99 8.76 14.85 9.61
C GLY A 99 9.75 13.73 9.32
N VAL A 100 9.33 12.68 8.61
CA VAL A 100 10.20 11.59 8.13
C VAL A 100 10.06 11.40 6.63
N ARG A 101 11.18 11.02 5.99
CA ARG A 101 11.21 10.74 4.55
C ARG A 101 10.92 9.29 4.28
N VAL A 102 9.83 9.00 3.58
CA VAL A 102 9.49 7.65 3.12
C VAL A 102 10.19 7.39 1.79
N ILE A 103 10.97 6.32 1.73
CA ILE A 103 11.80 5.97 0.56
C ILE A 103 11.37 4.66 -0.12
N LYS A 104 10.58 3.84 0.57
CA LYS A 104 10.04 2.59 0.02
C LYS A 104 8.73 2.22 0.69
N ILE A 105 7.81 1.71 -0.11
CA ILE A 105 6.65 0.93 0.33
C ILE A 105 6.85 -0.47 -0.23
N SER A 106 6.56 -1.51 0.54
CA SER A 106 6.62 -2.88 0.03
C SER A 106 5.44 -3.71 0.48
N LEU A 107 5.04 -4.65 -0.38
CA LEU A 107 4.07 -5.69 -0.09
C LEU A 107 4.80 -7.03 -0.08
N GLN A 108 4.55 -7.84 0.93
CA GLN A 108 5.18 -9.15 1.09
C GLN A 108 4.11 -10.21 1.38
N ARG A 109 4.28 -11.39 0.79
CA ARG A 109 3.61 -12.64 1.18
C ARG A 109 4.65 -13.63 1.60
N ILE A 110 4.48 -14.23 2.77
CA ILE A 110 5.34 -15.28 3.30
C ILE A 110 4.57 -16.59 3.20
N ARG A 111 5.16 -17.56 2.49
CA ARG A 111 4.60 -18.91 2.31
C ARG A 111 5.27 -19.86 3.31
N GLY A 112 4.56 -20.15 4.40
CA GLY A 112 4.92 -21.21 5.34
C GLY A 112 4.43 -22.59 4.86
N SER A 113 4.77 -23.65 5.60
CA SER A 113 4.29 -25.02 5.32
C SER A 113 2.76 -25.15 5.42
N ASP A 114 2.17 -24.44 6.38
CA ASP A 114 0.75 -24.60 6.75
C ASP A 114 -0.03 -23.26 6.79
N THR A 115 0.65 -22.12 6.59
CA THR A 115 0.05 -20.78 6.66
C THR A 115 0.66 -19.83 5.63
N GLU A 116 -0.19 -18.98 5.03
CA GLU A 116 0.23 -17.83 4.24
C GLU A 116 -0.03 -16.57 5.08
N SER A 117 0.99 -15.75 5.30
CA SER A 117 0.83 -14.44 5.94
C SER A 117 1.18 -13.33 4.96
N ALA A 118 0.46 -12.22 5.03
CA ALA A 118 0.74 -11.05 4.23
C ALA A 118 1.23 -9.92 5.13
N ALA A 119 2.12 -9.10 4.58
CA ALA A 119 2.64 -7.94 5.26
C ALA A 119 2.78 -6.78 4.29
N TYR A 120 2.76 -5.57 4.83
CA TYR A 120 3.33 -4.42 4.16
C TYR A 120 4.36 -3.78 5.05
N TYR A 121 5.30 -3.05 4.45
CA TYR A 121 6.24 -2.26 5.23
C TYR A 121 6.57 -0.93 4.58
N PHE A 122 6.85 0.05 5.43
CA PHE A 122 7.40 1.34 5.06
C PHE A 122 8.88 1.36 5.39
N VAL A 123 9.70 1.91 4.50
CA VAL A 123 11.09 2.25 4.80
C VAL A 123 11.23 3.76 4.84
N PHE A 124 11.70 4.26 5.97
CA PHE A 124 12.01 5.67 6.21
C PHE A 124 13.52 5.89 6.14
N ALA A 125 13.96 6.99 5.53
CA ALA A 125 15.36 7.36 5.54
C ALA A 125 15.82 7.71 6.97
N GLY A 126 16.96 7.16 7.38
CA GLY A 126 17.57 7.42 8.69
C GLY A 126 17.34 6.33 9.73
N ALA A 127 18.06 6.46 10.84
CA ALA A 127 18.10 5.46 11.91
C ALA A 127 16.80 5.42 12.74
N PRO A 128 16.45 4.25 13.33
CA PRO A 128 15.20 4.09 14.08
C PRO A 128 14.99 5.15 15.15
N VAL A 129 16.01 5.48 15.94
CA VAL A 129 15.90 6.51 17.01
C VAL A 129 15.41 7.87 16.48
N THR A 130 15.90 8.29 15.32
CA THR A 130 15.53 9.58 14.71
C THR A 130 14.11 9.51 14.14
N VAL A 131 13.79 8.42 13.45
CA VAL A 131 12.46 8.21 12.86
C VAL A 131 11.39 8.12 13.94
N THR A 132 11.62 7.32 14.99
CA THR A 132 10.73 7.20 16.16
C THR A 132 10.50 8.55 16.82
N TYR A 133 11.55 9.36 17.00
CA TYR A 133 11.40 10.69 17.59
C TYR A 133 10.47 11.59 16.77
N GLN A 134 10.65 11.64 15.44
CA GLN A 134 9.82 12.46 14.57
C GLN A 134 8.38 11.97 14.51
N LEU A 135 8.16 10.66 14.40
CA LEU A 135 6.82 10.08 14.40
C LEU A 135 6.08 10.34 15.73
N ARG A 136 6.76 10.14 16.88
CA ARG A 136 6.19 10.48 18.20
C ARG A 136 5.83 11.97 18.29
N LYS A 137 6.71 12.85 17.80
CA LYS A 137 6.46 14.29 17.79
C LYS A 137 5.24 14.66 16.93
N ALA A 138 5.06 14.00 15.80
CA ALA A 138 4.00 14.33 14.85
C ALA A 138 2.64 13.69 15.20
N LEU A 139 2.64 12.45 15.70
CA LEU A 139 1.43 11.68 15.98
C LEU A 139 1.00 11.72 17.45
N GLY A 140 1.91 12.12 18.36
CA GLY A 140 1.62 12.23 19.78
C GLY A 140 1.07 10.94 20.38
N SER A 141 -0.03 11.05 21.13
CA SER A 141 -0.69 9.91 21.77
C SER A 141 -1.34 8.92 20.81
N VAL A 142 -1.44 9.24 19.51
CA VAL A 142 -1.97 8.32 18.51
C VAL A 142 -0.93 7.26 18.15
N TRP A 143 0.37 7.54 18.28
CA TRP A 143 1.43 6.57 17.97
C TRP A 143 1.45 5.42 18.99
N ASN A 144 1.22 4.19 18.53
CA ASN A 144 1.06 3.03 19.43
C ASN A 144 1.96 1.83 19.11
N ILE A 145 2.86 1.91 18.11
CA ILE A 145 3.74 0.80 17.71
C ILE A 145 5.23 1.16 17.86
N GLU A 146 5.66 1.44 19.08
CA GLU A 146 7.05 1.84 19.35
C GLU A 146 8.08 0.70 19.13
N ASN A 147 7.64 -0.56 19.21
CA ASN A 147 8.51 -1.73 19.22
C ASN A 147 8.67 -2.44 17.86
N SER A 148 8.15 -1.87 16.76
CA SER A 148 8.15 -2.54 15.44
C SER A 148 9.01 -1.84 14.40
N LEU A 149 9.86 -0.90 14.82
CA LEU A 149 10.81 -0.20 13.96
C LEU A 149 12.17 -0.91 13.99
N GLU A 150 12.53 -1.50 12.87
CA GLU A 150 13.78 -2.25 12.67
C GLU A 150 14.77 -1.44 11.82
N GLN A 151 16.07 -1.60 12.07
CA GLN A 151 17.08 -1.04 11.19
C GLN A 151 17.33 -1.96 9.98
N THR A 152 17.26 -1.41 8.78
CA THR A 152 17.68 -2.08 7.54
C THR A 152 19.21 -2.15 7.43
N PRO A 153 19.78 -3.04 6.61
CA PRO A 153 21.23 -3.09 6.37
C PRO A 153 21.83 -1.78 5.85
N GLN A 154 21.03 -0.96 5.17
CA GLN A 154 21.45 0.34 4.64
C GLN A 154 21.34 1.48 5.67
N GLY A 155 21.01 1.17 6.93
CA GLY A 155 20.90 2.16 8.01
C GLY A 155 19.57 2.92 8.05
N ASN A 156 18.60 2.55 7.22
CA ASN A 156 17.24 3.10 7.21
C ASN A 156 16.33 2.39 8.22
N THR A 157 15.16 2.96 8.50
CA THR A 157 14.18 2.39 9.43
C THR A 157 13.08 1.68 8.66
N LYS A 158 12.72 0.46 9.05
CA LYS A 158 11.61 -0.33 8.50
C LYS A 158 10.52 -0.49 9.54
N LEU A 159 9.28 -0.14 9.18
CA LEU A 159 8.07 -0.46 9.93
C LEU A 159 7.32 -1.58 9.22
N THR A 160 7.09 -2.71 9.89
CA THR A 160 6.36 -3.85 9.31
C THR A 160 4.99 -3.99 9.94
N CYS A 161 3.96 -4.13 9.10
CA CYS A 161 2.59 -4.44 9.51
C CYS A 161 2.19 -5.80 8.90
N ILE A 162 1.93 -6.78 9.77
CA ILE A 162 1.52 -8.13 9.37
C ILE A 162 0.00 -8.23 9.45
N TYR A 163 -0.63 -8.84 8.45
CA TYR A 163 -2.05 -9.15 8.40
C TYR A 163 -2.24 -10.54 7.78
N GLY A 164 -2.94 -11.42 8.49
CA GLY A 164 -3.11 -12.82 8.13
C GLY A 164 -3.69 -13.60 9.29
#